data_AF-A0A920RN86-F1
#
_entry.id   AF-A0A920RN86-F1
#
_cell.length_a   1.000
_cell.length_b   1.000
_cell.length_c   1.000
_cell.angle_alpha   90.00
_cell.angle_beta   90.00
_cell.angle_gamma   90.00
#
_symmetry.space_group_name_H-M   'P 1'
#
loop_
_entity.id
_entity.type
_entity.pdbx_description
1 polymer ?
#
loop_
_entity_poly.entity_id
_entity_poly.type
_entity_poly.pdbx_seq_one_letter_code
_entity_poly.pdbx_strand_id
1 'polypeptide(L)' 'MGAAGDDRMQGGSDRDVLSGGDGDDTLNGQKDYDTLMGGDGRDRFNSFDSTAVVNELFALPDELFTAIDRVRNG' A
#
# COMPACT_ATOMS: atom_id res chain seq x y z
N MET A 1 -9.05 -5.32 -5.26
CA MET A 1 -9.02 -4.65 -3.94
C MET A 1 -9.19 -5.73 -2.90
N GLY A 2 -8.32 -5.78 -1.91
CA GLY A 2 -8.51 -6.54 -0.68
C GLY A 2 -9.39 -5.79 0.30
N ALA A 3 -9.66 -6.41 1.43
CA ALA A 3 -10.53 -5.88 2.49
C ALA A 3 -9.71 -5.75 3.79
N ALA A 4 -10.31 -6.02 4.95
CA ALA A 4 -9.55 -6.14 6.20
C ALA A 4 -8.97 -7.55 6.34
N GLY A 5 -7.73 -7.64 6.84
CA GLY A 5 -6.95 -8.86 7.04
C GLY A 5 -5.89 -9.09 5.96
N ASP A 6 -4.94 -9.98 6.24
CA ASP A 6 -3.79 -10.24 5.37
C ASP A 6 -4.19 -10.89 4.02
N ASP A 7 -4.16 -10.11 2.95
CA ASP A 7 -4.56 -10.49 1.61
C ASP A 7 -3.38 -10.88 0.70
N ARG A 8 -3.66 -11.76 -0.27
CA ARG A 8 -2.74 -12.09 -1.37
C ARG A 8 -3.37 -11.69 -2.69
N MET A 9 -2.79 -10.70 -3.33
CA MET A 9 -3.30 -10.13 -4.57
C MET A 9 -2.33 -10.35 -5.71
N GLN A 10 -2.88 -10.65 -6.88
CA GLN A 10 -2.11 -10.86 -8.10
C GLN A 10 -2.81 -10.20 -9.29
N GLY A 11 -2.05 -9.38 -10.02
CA GLY A 11 -2.43 -8.79 -11.30
C GLY A 11 -2.29 -9.76 -12.48
N GLY A 12 -2.58 -9.26 -13.66
CA GLY A 12 -2.42 -9.88 -14.96
C GLY A 12 -1.10 -9.50 -15.63
N SER A 13 -1.01 -9.65 -16.96
CA SER A 13 0.20 -9.24 -17.70
C SER A 13 0.12 -7.81 -18.23
N ASP A 14 -0.96 -7.11 -17.92
CA ASP A 14 -1.26 -5.76 -18.38
C ASP A 14 -1.08 -4.79 -17.20
N ARG A 15 -1.20 -3.49 -17.46
CA ARG A 15 -1.18 -2.47 -16.41
C ARG A 15 -2.32 -2.66 -15.41
N ASP A 16 -1.99 -3.00 -14.17
CA ASP A 16 -2.95 -3.22 -13.10
C ASP A 16 -2.97 -2.11 -12.03
N VAL A 17 -4.08 -2.07 -11.29
CA VAL A 17 -4.23 -1.30 -10.06
C VAL A 17 -4.63 -2.26 -8.94
N LEU A 18 -3.72 -2.53 -8.01
CA LEU A 18 -3.96 -3.38 -6.85
C LEU A 18 -3.97 -2.53 -5.57
N SER A 19 -4.87 -2.86 -4.65
CA SER A 19 -5.03 -2.19 -3.36
C SER A 19 -5.34 -3.24 -2.29
N GLY A 20 -4.48 -3.35 -1.28
CA GLY A 20 -4.49 -4.38 -0.24
C GLY A 20 -5.57 -4.14 0.82
N GLY A 21 -5.54 -2.99 1.51
CA GLY A 21 -6.53 -2.65 2.53
C GLY A 21 -5.90 -2.61 3.91
N ASP A 22 -6.59 -3.11 4.93
CA ASP A 22 -6.01 -3.22 6.27
C ASP A 22 -5.39 -4.61 6.41
N GLY A 23 -4.18 -4.75 6.95
CA GLY A 23 -3.52 -6.05 7.13
C GLY A 23 -2.11 -6.09 6.53
N ASP A 24 -1.39 -7.18 6.77
CA ASP A 24 -0.07 -7.39 6.18
C ASP A 24 -0.21 -8.08 4.80
N ASP A 25 -0.36 -7.29 3.74
CA ASP A 25 -0.72 -7.81 2.42
C ASP A 25 0.49 -8.24 1.58
N THR A 26 0.24 -9.06 0.57
CA THR A 26 1.22 -9.38 -0.49
C THR A 26 0.62 -9.11 -1.86
N LEU A 27 1.15 -8.11 -2.56
CA LEU A 27 0.68 -7.64 -3.85
C LEU A 27 1.69 -7.98 -4.95
N ASN A 28 1.25 -8.70 -5.98
CA ASN A 28 2.06 -9.06 -7.14
C ASN A 28 1.50 -8.41 -8.41
N GLY A 29 2.18 -7.39 -8.93
CA GLY A 29 1.77 -6.65 -10.13
C GLY A 29 1.95 -7.45 -11.43
N GLN A 30 2.89 -8.40 -11.45
CA GLN A 30 3.30 -9.17 -12.63
C GLN A 30 4.03 -8.31 -13.69
N LYS A 31 3.56 -8.29 -14.94
CA LYS A 31 4.24 -7.60 -16.05
C LYS A 31 3.60 -6.24 -16.26
N ASP A 32 4.33 -5.38 -16.98
CA ASP A 32 3.89 -4.02 -17.31
C ASP A 32 3.94 -3.09 -16.09
N TYR A 33 3.43 -1.88 -16.26
CA TYR A 33 3.55 -0.78 -15.29
C TYR A 33 2.38 -0.75 -14.32
N ASP A 34 2.54 -1.31 -13.13
CA ASP A 34 1.46 -1.42 -12.14
C ASP A 34 1.42 -0.28 -11.12
N THR A 35 0.22 -0.02 -10.61
CA THR A 35 0.02 0.79 -9.39
C THR A 35 -0.35 -0.14 -8.25
N LEU A 36 0.51 -0.22 -7.23
CA LEU A 36 0.31 -1.09 -6.08
C LEU A 36 0.15 -0.22 -4.82
N MET A 37 -0.95 -0.42 -4.11
CA MET A 37 -1.27 0.25 -2.86
C MET A 37 -1.40 -0.81 -1.77
N GLY A 38 -0.52 -0.82 -0.79
CA GLY A 38 -0.59 -1.76 0.33
C GLY A 38 -1.79 -1.43 1.21
N GLY A 39 -1.68 -0.32 1.93
CA GLY A 39 -2.73 0.16 2.82
C GLY A 39 -2.17 0.22 4.23
N ASP A 40 -2.97 -0.12 5.23
CA ASP A 40 -2.52 -0.13 6.63
C ASP A 40 -1.90 -1.48 6.97
N GLY A 41 -0.59 -1.53 7.20
CA GLY A 41 0.07 -2.77 7.61
C GLY A 41 1.51 -2.86 7.12
N ARG A 42 2.08 -4.06 7.16
CA ARG A 42 3.42 -4.36 6.62
C ARG A 42 3.30 -5.15 5.34
N ASP A 43 3.19 -4.42 4.25
CA ASP A 43 2.94 -4.99 2.93
C ASP A 43 4.21 -5.47 2.23
N ARG A 44 4.03 -6.43 1.32
CA ARG A 44 5.08 -6.93 0.43
C ARG A 44 4.67 -6.78 -1.02
N PHE A 45 5.50 -6.09 -1.79
CA PHE A 45 5.28 -5.90 -3.23
C PHE A 45 6.24 -6.78 -4.03
N ASN A 46 5.70 -7.58 -4.94
CA ASN A 46 6.47 -8.27 -5.95
C ASN A 46 6.12 -7.68 -7.32
N SER A 47 6.92 -6.71 -7.75
CA SER A 47 6.89 -6.19 -9.12
C SER A 47 8.12 -6.68 -9.85
N PHE A 48 7.92 -7.30 -11.01
CA PHE A 48 9.04 -7.71 -11.88
C PHE A 48 9.59 -6.56 -12.71
N ASP A 49 8.93 -5.40 -12.68
CA ASP A 49 9.37 -4.20 -13.39
C ASP A 49 9.82 -3.11 -12.40
N SER A 50 10.85 -2.36 -12.80
CA SER A 50 11.56 -1.35 -12.00
C SER A 50 10.74 -0.06 -11.78
N THR A 51 9.44 -0.09 -12.09
CA THR A 51 8.62 1.10 -12.34
C THR A 51 7.23 1.04 -11.69
N ALA A 52 6.96 0.03 -10.86
CA ALA A 52 5.77 0.01 -10.04
C ALA A 52 5.71 1.25 -9.14
N VAL A 53 4.58 1.95 -9.17
CA VAL A 53 4.31 3.02 -8.21
C VAL A 53 3.78 2.35 -6.96
N VAL A 54 4.65 2.16 -5.97
CA VAL A 54 4.24 1.78 -4.61
C VAL A 54 3.76 3.05 -3.92
N ASN A 55 2.45 3.24 -3.87
CA ASN A 55 1.84 4.34 -3.13
C ASN A 55 1.47 3.85 -1.73
N GLU A 56 2.49 3.55 -0.91
CA GLU A 56 2.33 3.64 0.53
C GLU A 56 2.35 5.12 0.89
N LEU A 57 1.19 5.76 0.70
CA LEU A 57 0.90 6.97 1.44
C LEU A 57 1.05 6.58 2.90
N PHE A 58 2.21 6.88 3.51
CA PHE A 58 2.45 6.67 4.94
C PHE A 58 1.20 7.21 5.66
N ALA A 59 0.31 6.31 6.08
CA ALA A 59 -0.77 6.64 6.96
C ALA A 59 -0.04 7.09 8.22
N LEU A 60 0.08 8.41 8.40
CA LEU A 60 0.64 8.92 9.63
C LEU A 60 -0.29 8.37 10.71
N PRO A 61 0.22 7.60 11.68
CA PRO A 61 -0.64 7.07 12.71
C PRO A 61 -1.39 8.23 13.37
N ASP A 62 -2.62 8.02 13.82
CA ASP A 62 -3.42 9.06 14.49
C ASP A 62 -2.66 9.73 15.64
N GLU A 63 -1.78 8.97 16.28
CA GLU A 63 -0.78 9.41 17.27
C GLU A 63 0.12 10.55 16.76
N LEU A 64 0.54 10.52 15.49
CA LEU A 64 1.40 11.50 14.85
C LEU A 64 0.64 12.78 14.48
N PHE A 65 -0.61 12.68 14.01
CA PHE A 65 -1.49 13.85 13.83
C PHE A 65 -1.74 14.55 15.16
N THR A 66 -2.06 13.76 16.20
CA THR A 66 -2.24 14.25 17.57
C THR A 66 -0.96 14.91 18.11
N ALA A 67 0.22 14.33 17.84
CA ALA A 67 1.50 14.89 18.24
C ALA A 67 1.81 16.23 17.55
N ILE A 68 1.49 16.37 16.25
CA ILE A 68 1.68 17.61 15.49
C ILE A 68 0.75 18.72 16.03
N ASP A 69 -0.49 18.39 16.35
CA ASP A 69 -1.45 19.37 16.89
C ASP A 69 -1.04 19.87 18.28
N ARG A 70 -0.41 19.01 19.10
CA ARG A 70 0.15 19.42 20.40
C ARG A 70 1.33 20.38 20.26
N VAL A 71 2.18 20.22 19.25
CA VAL A 71 3.32 21.12 19.00
C VAL A 71 2.87 22.46 18.41
N ARG A 72 1.80 22.47 17.59
CA ARG A 72 1.28 23.69 16.97
C ARG A 72 0.44 24.57 17.90
N ASN A 73 -0.20 23.97 18.90
CA ASN A 73 -1.09 24.67 19.83
C ASN A 73 -0.48 24.83 21.25
N GLY A 74 0.84 24.60 21.38
CA GLY A 74 1.61 24.77 22.61
C GLY A 74 2.38 26.08 22.66
#